data_AF-A0A2K3LGK3-F1
#
_entry.id   AF-A0A2K3LGK3-F1
#
_cell.length_a   1.000
_cell.length_b   1.000
_cell.length_c   1.000
_cell.angle_alpha   90.00
_cell.angle_beta   90.00
_cell.angle_gamma   90.00
#
_symmetry.space_group_name_H-M   'P 1'
#
loop_
_entity.id
_entity.type
_entity.pdbx_description
1 polymer ?
#
loop_
_entity_poly.entity_id
_entity_poly.type
_entity_poly.pdbx_seq_one_letter_code
_entity_poly.pdbx_strand_id
1 'polypeptide(L)'
;MKCSSVFLDVSFRAVLGDFGFVLLGAESKQFEAVVCNGADVFEFGVVVLEVIGGRPRVEETDQGNSEERNLLDFAWNLHETDEKVKLVDRRIGSLINLEQAIRVMEIGLLCTLNENKGRPSMEQVVELLHNMEKPIPELPRTRPVTLFPYKF
;
A
#
# COMPACT_ATOMS: atom_id res chain seq x y z
N MET A 1 -8.83 2.21 -5.86
CA MET A 1 -7.76 3.24 -5.89
C MET A 1 -6.53 2.67 -6.60
N LYS A 2 -6.08 3.34 -7.68
CA LYS A 2 -4.87 2.97 -8.44
C LYS A 2 -3.94 4.19 -8.51
N CYS A 3 -2.63 4.00 -8.69
CA CYS A 3 -1.70 5.11 -8.92
C CYS A 3 -2.11 6.00 -10.11
N SER A 4 -2.74 5.43 -11.14
CA SER A 4 -3.25 6.17 -12.31
C SER A 4 -4.33 7.21 -11.97
N SER A 5 -4.99 7.06 -10.83
CA SER A 5 -6.03 7.99 -10.36
C SER A 5 -5.46 9.07 -9.43
N VAL A 6 -4.15 9.07 -9.16
CA VAL A 6 -3.46 10.12 -8.39
C VAL A 6 -2.70 11.03 -9.35
N PHE A 7 -3.17 12.27 -9.48
CA PHE A 7 -2.57 13.30 -10.32
C PHE A 7 -1.59 14.15 -9.51
N LEU A 8 -0.55 14.67 -10.16
CA LEU A 8 0.38 15.62 -9.55
C LEU A 8 0.19 16.99 -10.17
N ASP A 9 0.07 18.03 -9.34
CA ASP A 9 0.14 19.41 -9.83
C ASP A 9 1.59 19.83 -10.15
N VAL A 10 1.77 21.05 -10.67
CA VAL A 10 3.11 21.61 -11.00
C VAL A 10 4.04 21.75 -9.79
N SER A 11 3.52 21.63 -8.57
CA SER A 11 4.24 21.63 -7.30
C SER A 11 4.41 20.23 -6.71
N PHE A 12 4.13 19.16 -7.48
CA PHE A 12 4.14 17.77 -7.03
C PHE A 12 3.18 17.47 -5.87
N ARG A 13 2.10 18.25 -5.72
CA ARG A 13 1.01 17.89 -4.79
C ARG A 13 0.12 16.83 -5.42
N ALA A 14 -0.06 15.73 -4.69
CA ALA A 14 -0.95 14.65 -5.09
C ALA A 14 -2.42 15.04 -4.91
N VAL A 15 -3.20 14.83 -5.97
CA VAL A 15 -4.66 15.06 -6.02
C VAL A 15 -5.31 13.78 -6.54
N LEU A 16 -6.24 13.23 -5.77
CA LEU A 16 -7.01 12.05 -6.19
C LEU A 16 -8.10 12.46 -7.19
N GLY A 17 -8.27 11.67 -8.25
CA GLY A 17 -9.34 11.77 -9.23
C GLY A 17 -10.09 10.45 -9.43
N ASP A 18 -10.86 10.35 -10.51
CA ASP A 18 -11.71 9.18 -10.85
C ASP A 18 -12.80 8.83 -9.84
N PHE A 19 -13.51 9.84 -9.31
CA PHE A 19 -14.62 9.61 -8.37
C PHE A 19 -15.89 9.02 -9.01
N GLY A 20 -15.88 8.66 -10.30
CA GLY A 20 -17.05 8.16 -11.04
C GLY A 20 -17.67 6.86 -10.50
N PHE A 21 -16.93 6.13 -9.64
CA PHE A 21 -17.39 4.92 -8.97
C PHE A 21 -17.55 5.08 -7.44
N VAL A 22 -17.44 6.30 -6.91
CA VAL A 22 -17.65 6.53 -5.47
C VAL A 22 -19.11 6.29 -5.13
N LEU A 23 -19.35 5.34 -4.23
CA LEU A 23 -20.66 5.10 -3.65
C LEU A 23 -20.96 6.22 -2.65
N LEU A 24 -21.82 7.17 -3.03
CA LEU A 24 -22.43 8.09 -2.08
C LEU A 24 -23.45 7.31 -1.25
N GLY A 25 -23.12 7.09 0.03
CA GLY A 25 -23.92 6.38 1.01
C GLY A 25 -25.23 7.10 1.40
N ALA A 26 -26.04 7.51 0.43
CA ALA A 26 -27.35 8.07 0.70
C ALA A 26 -28.34 6.98 1.16
N GLU A 27 -28.13 5.71 0.80
CA GLU A 27 -29.07 4.63 1.12
C GLU A 27 -28.34 3.27 1.21
N SER A 28 -27.43 3.01 2.17
CA SER A 28 -26.99 1.62 2.45
C SER A 28 -26.30 1.38 3.78
N LYS A 29 -26.54 0.16 4.28
CA LYS A 29 -26.24 -0.40 5.60
C LYS A 29 -24.78 -0.21 6.00
N GLN A 30 -24.55 0.06 7.29
CA GLN A 30 -23.26 0.18 8.00
C GLN A 30 -22.16 -0.82 7.56
N PHE A 31 -22.55 -1.98 7.03
CA PHE A 31 -21.65 -2.98 6.45
C PHE A 31 -20.91 -2.51 5.19
N GLU A 32 -21.54 -1.80 4.26
CA GLU A 32 -20.88 -1.37 3.01
C GLU A 32 -19.87 -0.24 3.23
N ALA A 33 -20.14 0.66 4.18
CA ALA A 33 -19.22 1.74 4.53
C ALA A 33 -17.93 1.23 5.20
N VAL A 34 -18.04 0.21 6.08
CA VAL A 34 -16.87 -0.44 6.69
C VAL A 34 -16.05 -1.17 5.62
N VAL A 35 -16.71 -1.86 4.69
CA VAL A 35 -16.06 -2.55 3.56
C VAL A 35 -15.31 -1.59 2.64
N CYS A 36 -15.86 -0.39 2.35
CA CYS A 36 -15.17 0.63 1.55
C CYS A 36 -13.92 1.16 2.27
N ASN A 37 -14.05 1.56 3.54
CA ASN A 37 -12.95 2.12 4.30
C ASN A 37 -11.76 1.14 4.42
N GLY A 38 -12.04 -0.14 4.64
CA GLY A 38 -11.01 -1.18 4.66
C GLY A 38 -10.35 -1.40 3.30
N ALA A 39 -11.13 -1.41 2.22
CA ALA A 39 -10.62 -1.57 0.86
C ALA A 39 -9.75 -0.37 0.43
N ASP A 40 -10.16 0.85 0.75
CA ASP A 40 -9.41 2.08 0.43
C ASP A 40 -8.04 2.09 1.13
N VAL A 41 -7.98 1.67 2.41
CA VAL A 41 -6.71 1.52 3.12
C VAL A 41 -5.83 0.46 2.47
N PHE A 42 -6.38 -0.69 2.08
CA PHE A 42 -5.62 -1.74 1.40
C PHE A 42 -5.01 -1.22 0.08
N GLU A 43 -5.82 -0.56 -0.74
CA GLU A 43 -5.38 -0.05 -2.02
C GLU A 43 -4.37 1.09 -1.86
N PHE A 44 -4.55 1.96 -0.86
CA PHE A 44 -3.54 2.95 -0.48
C PHE A 44 -2.20 2.27 -0.12
N GLY A 45 -2.25 1.19 0.67
CA GLY A 45 -1.06 0.41 1.02
C GLY A 45 -0.30 -0.09 -0.21
N VAL A 46 -1.01 -0.57 -1.22
CA VAL A 46 -0.35 -1.00 -2.46
C VAL A 46 0.18 0.18 -3.27
N VAL A 47 -0.53 1.30 -3.33
CA VAL A 47 -0.03 2.54 -3.97
C VAL A 47 1.26 3.01 -3.31
N VAL A 48 1.37 2.94 -1.98
CA VAL A 48 2.60 3.24 -1.25
C VAL A 48 3.75 2.34 -1.71
N LEU A 49 3.51 1.04 -1.86
CA LEU A 49 4.52 0.10 -2.35
C LEU A 49 4.90 0.39 -3.82
N GLU A 50 3.95 0.78 -4.67
CA GLU A 50 4.21 1.18 -6.07
C GLU A 50 5.11 2.43 -6.12
N VAL A 51 4.85 3.41 -5.27
CA VAL A 51 5.65 4.65 -5.18
C VAL A 51 7.06 4.38 -4.69
N ILE A 52 7.22 3.59 -3.62
CA ILE A 52 8.55 3.24 -3.08
C ILE A 52 9.32 2.37 -4.07
N GLY A 53 8.62 1.41 -4.69
CA GLY A 53 9.21 0.43 -5.60
C GLY A 53 9.49 0.95 -7.00
N GLY A 54 8.78 2.00 -7.42
CA GLY A 54 8.81 2.49 -8.79
C GLY A 54 8.34 1.45 -9.82
N ARG A 55 7.55 0.46 -9.38
CA ARG A 55 7.10 -0.70 -10.14
C ARG A 55 5.57 -0.76 -10.13
N PRO A 56 4.93 -1.23 -11.21
CA PRO A 56 3.49 -1.45 -11.22
C PRO A 56 3.10 -2.64 -10.34
N ARG A 57 1.86 -2.65 -9.84
CA ARG A 57 1.27 -3.77 -9.06
C ARG A 57 1.45 -5.14 -9.72
N VAL A 58 1.28 -5.22 -11.04
CA VAL A 58 1.47 -6.42 -11.84
C VAL A 58 2.48 -6.11 -12.95
N GLU A 59 3.60 -6.82 -12.97
CA GLU A 59 4.56 -6.72 -14.06
C GLU A 59 4.08 -7.57 -15.25
N GLU A 60 3.70 -6.92 -16.35
CA GLU A 60 3.40 -7.58 -17.63
C GLU A 60 4.71 -7.97 -18.34
N THR A 61 5.36 -9.05 -17.92
CA THR A 61 6.52 -9.60 -18.63
C THR A 61 6.23 -11.04 -19.07
N ASP A 62 6.47 -11.33 -20.35
CA ASP A 62 6.28 -12.63 -21.03
C ASP A 62 7.10 -13.81 -20.45
N GLN A 63 7.87 -13.60 -19.37
CA GLN A 63 8.82 -14.58 -18.83
C GLN A 63 8.36 -15.12 -17.47
N GLY A 64 7.52 -16.17 -17.54
CA GLY A 64 7.65 -17.42 -16.76
C GLY A 64 7.61 -17.46 -15.21
N ASN A 65 8.06 -16.46 -14.46
CA ASN A 65 8.23 -16.60 -13.00
C ASN A 65 7.07 -15.90 -12.25
N SER A 66 6.12 -16.68 -11.74
CA SER A 66 4.84 -16.16 -11.22
C SER A 66 4.94 -15.45 -9.87
N GLU A 67 5.96 -15.74 -9.06
CA GLU A 67 6.06 -15.24 -7.69
C GLU A 67 6.59 -13.79 -7.60
N GLU A 68 7.31 -13.32 -8.62
CA GLU A 68 7.73 -11.91 -8.73
C GLU A 68 6.70 -11.02 -9.45
N ARG A 69 5.59 -11.59 -9.96
CA ARG A 69 4.61 -10.84 -10.76
C ARG A 69 3.77 -9.87 -9.96
N ASN A 70 3.62 -10.11 -8.65
CA ASN A 70 2.79 -9.28 -7.79
C ASN A 70 3.68 -8.49 -6.83
N LEU A 71 3.65 -7.16 -6.95
CA LEU A 71 4.45 -6.25 -6.12
C LEU A 71 4.23 -6.49 -4.62
N LEU A 72 3.01 -6.85 -4.22
CA LEU A 72 2.69 -7.11 -2.82
C LEU A 72 3.37 -8.40 -2.32
N ASP A 73 3.37 -9.46 -3.11
CA ASP A 73 4.08 -10.71 -2.78
C ASP A 73 5.59 -10.46 -2.67
N PHE A 74 6.14 -9.72 -3.63
CA PHE A 74 7.55 -9.32 -3.60
C PHE A 74 7.90 -8.50 -2.35
N ALA A 75 7.09 -7.50 -2.00
CA ALA A 75 7.31 -6.67 -0.82
C ALA A 75 7.22 -7.46 0.49
N TRP A 76 6.27 -8.41 0.59
CA TRP A 76 6.18 -9.31 1.73
C TRP A 76 7.39 -10.24 1.81
N ASN A 77 7.83 -10.86 0.71
CA ASN A 77 9.02 -11.70 0.70
C ASN A 77 10.28 -10.94 1.17
N LEU A 78 10.44 -9.67 0.74
CA LEU A 78 11.53 -8.81 1.22
C LEU A 78 11.41 -8.47 2.71
N HIS A 79 10.20 -8.36 3.24
CA HIS A 79 9.97 -8.20 4.68
C HIS A 79 10.35 -9.49 5.44
N GLU A 80 9.93 -10.65 4.95
CA GLU A 80 10.18 -11.97 5.56
C GLU A 80 11.68 -12.33 5.59
N THR A 81 12.43 -11.89 4.58
CA THR A 81 13.88 -12.13 4.44
C THR A 81 14.76 -11.01 5.03
N ASP A 82 14.15 -9.96 5.60
CA ASP A 82 14.83 -8.76 6.10
C ASP A 82 15.65 -7.99 5.04
N GLU A 83 15.23 -8.06 3.78
CA GLU A 83 15.89 -7.42 2.64
C GLU A 83 15.10 -6.22 2.09
N LYS A 84 14.33 -5.53 2.94
CA LYS A 84 13.39 -4.42 2.61
C LYS A 84 13.99 -3.32 1.74
N VAL A 85 15.28 -3.01 1.93
CA VAL A 85 16.02 -2.02 1.13
C VAL A 85 15.97 -2.31 -0.37
N LYS A 86 15.85 -3.58 -0.77
CA LYS A 86 15.78 -3.98 -2.19
C LYS A 86 14.49 -3.51 -2.88
N LEU A 87 13.45 -3.16 -2.14
CA LEU A 87 12.23 -2.62 -2.72
C LEU A 87 12.46 -1.21 -3.26
N VAL A 88 13.27 -0.40 -2.57
CA VAL A 88 13.42 1.04 -2.87
C VAL A 88 13.93 1.25 -4.30
N ASP A 89 13.20 2.06 -5.08
CA ASP A 89 13.54 2.38 -6.46
C ASP A 89 14.91 3.06 -6.56
N ARG A 90 15.82 2.40 -7.27
CA ARG A 90 17.19 2.86 -7.50
C ARG A 90 17.23 4.20 -8.25
N ARG A 91 16.20 4.53 -9.02
CA ARG A 91 16.09 5.80 -9.77
C ARG A 91 15.90 7.01 -8.86
N ILE A 92 15.46 6.83 -7.62
CA ILE A 92 15.29 7.93 -6.66
C ILE A 92 16.65 8.47 -6.18
N GLY A 93 17.75 7.72 -6.38
CA GLY A 93 19.11 8.17 -6.14
C GLY A 93 19.44 8.38 -4.66
N SER A 94 20.58 9.00 -4.38
CA SER A 94 21.13 9.19 -3.02
C SER A 94 20.41 10.26 -2.18
N LEU A 95 19.31 10.83 -2.68
CA LEU A 95 18.53 11.86 -1.97
C LEU A 95 17.50 11.25 -1.01
N ILE A 96 17.20 9.95 -1.10
CA ILE A 96 16.28 9.29 -0.18
C ILE A 96 16.97 8.96 1.14
N ASN A 97 16.28 9.27 2.24
CA ASN A 97 16.57 8.65 3.53
C ASN A 97 16.00 7.22 3.53
N LEU A 98 16.88 6.21 3.47
CA LEU A 98 16.50 4.80 3.40
C LEU A 98 15.67 4.35 4.61
N GLU A 99 15.96 4.87 5.80
CA GLU A 99 15.19 4.54 7.02
C GLU A 99 13.74 5.00 6.88
N GLN A 100 13.54 6.20 6.35
CA GLN A 100 12.21 6.74 6.07
C GLN A 100 11.50 5.91 4.99
N ALA A 101 12.21 5.51 3.93
CA ALA A 101 11.64 4.67 2.87
C ALA A 101 11.20 3.29 3.39
N ILE A 102 12.03 2.64 4.22
CA ILE A 102 11.70 1.35 4.85
C ILE A 102 10.48 1.53 5.76
N ARG A 103 10.44 2.59 6.57
CA ARG A 103 9.30 2.89 7.44
C ARG A 103 8.00 3.08 6.65
N VAL A 104 8.03 3.82 5.55
CA VAL A 104 6.86 4.02 4.69
C VAL A 104 6.46 2.69 4.02
N MET A 105 7.43 1.84 3.65
CA MET A 105 7.16 0.48 3.16
C MET A 105 6.44 -0.36 4.22
N GLU A 106 6.86 -0.30 5.48
CA GLU A 106 6.22 -1.03 6.57
C GLU A 106 4.79 -0.54 6.84
N ILE A 107 4.55 0.77 6.77
CA ILE A 107 3.19 1.33 6.83
C ILE A 107 2.35 0.81 5.65
N GLY A 108 2.91 0.76 4.44
CA GLY A 108 2.26 0.16 3.27
C GLY A 108 1.86 -1.30 3.50
N LEU A 109 2.77 -2.11 4.05
CA LEU A 109 2.49 -3.52 4.40
C LEU A 109 1.42 -3.63 5.49
N LEU A 110 1.42 -2.77 6.51
CA LEU A 110 0.39 -2.73 7.55
C LEU A 110 -0.99 -2.47 6.97
N CYS A 111 -1.08 -1.54 6.02
CA CYS A 111 -2.32 -1.25 5.30
C CYS A 111 -2.85 -2.48 4.55
N THR A 112 -1.98 -3.41 4.15
CA THR A 112 -2.37 -4.65 3.46
C THR A 112 -2.81 -5.80 4.37
N LEU A 113 -2.65 -5.67 5.69
CA LEU A 113 -3.12 -6.67 6.67
C LEU A 113 -4.64 -6.83 6.64
N ASN A 114 -5.16 -7.92 7.19
CA ASN A 114 -6.61 -8.06 7.39
C ASN A 114 -7.10 -7.08 8.47
N GLU A 115 -8.35 -6.61 8.39
CA GLU A 115 -8.96 -5.74 9.43
C GLU A 115 -8.82 -6.34 10.83
N ASN A 116 -9.12 -7.63 10.97
CA ASN A 116 -9.00 -8.36 12.24
C ASN A 116 -7.55 -8.65 12.68
N LYS A 117 -6.55 -8.29 11.87
CA LYS A 117 -5.12 -8.56 12.12
C LYS A 117 -4.30 -7.28 12.28
N GLY A 118 -4.95 -6.15 12.56
CA GLY A 118 -4.26 -4.90 12.89
C GLY A 118 -4.04 -3.95 11.71
N ARG A 119 -4.83 -4.05 10.62
CA ARG A 119 -4.88 -3.00 9.60
C ARG A 119 -5.25 -1.65 10.26
N PRO A 120 -4.46 -0.58 10.08
CA PRO A 120 -4.78 0.73 10.64
C PRO A 120 -5.96 1.38 9.90
N SER A 121 -6.67 2.30 10.56
CA SER A 121 -7.60 3.21 9.89
C SER A 121 -6.83 4.23 9.05
N MET A 122 -7.47 4.84 8.04
CA MET A 122 -6.82 5.87 7.22
C MET A 122 -6.32 7.06 8.07
N GLU A 123 -7.03 7.43 9.13
CA GLU A 123 -6.59 8.46 10.09
C GLU A 123 -5.27 8.06 10.78
N GLN A 124 -5.16 6.80 11.22
CA GLN A 124 -3.92 6.27 11.83
C GLN A 124 -2.77 6.22 10.82
N VAL A 125 -3.05 5.88 9.55
CA VAL A 125 -2.05 5.89 8.48
C VAL A 125 -1.47 7.29 8.29
N VAL A 126 -2.32 8.30 8.22
CA VAL A 126 -1.87 9.71 8.10
C VAL A 126 -1.02 10.12 9.31
N GLU A 127 -1.41 9.72 10.51
CA GLU A 127 -0.64 10.02 11.72
C GLU A 127 0.75 9.34 11.70
N LEU A 128 0.83 8.07 11.30
CA LEU A 128 2.10 7.32 11.20
C LEU A 128 3.06 7.91 10.16
N LEU A 129 2.50 8.47 9.07
CA LEU A 129 3.26 9.14 8.00
C LEU A 129 3.72 10.55 8.40
N HIS A 130 2.89 11.30 9.13
CA HIS A 130 3.23 12.66 9.56
C HIS A 130 4.18 12.68 10.76
N ASN A 131 4.01 11.74 11.70
CA ASN A 131 4.82 11.66 12.91
C ASN A 131 5.79 10.47 12.84
N MET A 132 7.01 10.76 12.37
CA MET A 132 8.06 9.75 12.21
C MET A 132 8.66 9.27 13.54
N GLU A 133 8.38 9.97 14.65
CA GLU A 133 8.79 9.53 16.00
C GLU A 133 7.82 8.50 16.60
N LYS A 134 6.58 8.44 16.10
CA LYS A 134 5.59 7.47 16.58
C LYS A 134 6.05 6.05 16.26
N PRO A 135 6.02 5.08 17.20
CA PRO A 135 6.35 3.70 16.88
C PRO A 135 5.32 3.11 15.91
N ILE A 136 5.80 2.37 14.92
CA ILE A 136 4.97 1.63 13.98
C ILE A 136 4.47 0.36 14.68
N PRO A 137 3.20 -0.04 14.54
CA PRO A 137 2.72 -1.34 14.99
C PRO A 137 3.57 -2.49 14.41
N GLU A 138 3.83 -3.52 15.21
CA GLU A 138 4.65 -4.65 14.77
C GLU A 138 3.97 -5.40 13.61
N LEU A 139 4.70 -5.55 12.50
CA LEU A 139 4.27 -6.36 11.37
C LEU A 139 4.42 -7.86 11.70
N PRO A 140 3.46 -8.71 11.29
CA PRO A 140 3.64 -10.15 11.39
C PRO A 140 4.81 -10.59 10.52
N ARG A 141 5.59 -11.56 11.00
CA ARG A 141 6.77 -12.08 10.30
C ARG A 141 6.48 -12.71 8.95
N THR A 142 5.24 -13.10 8.69
CA THR A 142 4.82 -13.70 7.43
C THR A 142 3.54 -13.05 6.94
N ARG A 143 3.37 -13.00 5.62
CA ARG A 143 2.16 -12.47 5.00
C ARG A 143 0.95 -13.29 5.49
N PRO A 144 -0.02 -12.67 6.18
CA PRO A 144 -1.25 -13.38 6.49
C PRO A 144 -1.99 -13.68 5.19
N VAL A 145 -2.31 -14.96 4.96
CA VAL A 145 -3.12 -15.36 3.80
C VAL A 145 -4.44 -14.61 3.86
N THR A 146 -4.64 -13.73 2.88
CA THR A 146 -5.84 -12.93 2.75
C THR A 146 -6.92 -13.81 2.13
N LEU A 147 -7.91 -14.24 2.91
CA LEU A 147 -9.22 -14.57 2.36
C LEU A 147 -9.98 -13.26 2.16
N PHE A 148 -9.48 -12.37 1.30
CA PHE A 148 -10.33 -11.31 0.78
C PHE A 148 -11.30 -11.98 -0.20
N PRO A 149 -12.61 -11.71 -0.13
CA PRO A 149 -13.62 -12.42 -0.91
C PRO A 149 -13.62 -12.09 -2.42
N TYR A 150 -12.58 -11.46 -2.95
CA TYR A 150 -12.53 -11.06 -4.36
C TYR A 150 -11.50 -11.89 -5.14
N LYS A 151 -12.01 -12.72 -6.05
CA LYS A 151 -11.31 -13.08 -7.28
C LYS A 151 -11.42 -11.88 -8.23
N PHE A 152 -10.29 -11.35 -8.67
CA PHE A 152 -10.24 -10.43 -9.81
C PHE A 152 -10.58 -11.17 -11.10
#